data_AF-A0A6G6WM47-F1
#
_entry.id   AF-A0A6G6WM47-F1
#
_cell.length_a   1.000
_cell.length_b   1.000
_cell.length_c   1.000
_cell.angle_alpha   90.00
_cell.angle_beta   90.00
_cell.angle_gamma   90.00
#
_symmetry.space_group_name_H-M   'P 1'
#
loop_
_entity.id
_entity.type
_entity.pdbx_description
1 polymer ?
#
loop_
_entity_poly.entity_id
_entity_poly.type
_entity_poly.pdbx_seq_one_letter_code
_entity_poly.pdbx_strand_id
1 'polypeptide(L)'
;MTAKYRALRSKVFELCKQSKYAEAIALCQTKIEEAKNKGESVGTISMIPYILHHQGRLSECKEALQSIIDADELDRGSLYHLLEILILLGDFEHAIATADRLIEVDAKFPFQSFTASAYFHKAYAAWKLGRFKQAKAALDKSDEKGSIWIDRHLLSREHLASSISRRRVDPA
;
A
#
# COMPACT_ATOMS: atom_id res chain seq x y z
N MET A 1 20.32 -0.01 -9.73
CA MET A 1 20.07 0.80 -8.51
C MET A 1 21.40 1.40 -8.04
N THR A 2 21.55 2.72 -7.97
CA THR A 2 22.84 3.38 -7.70
C THR A 2 23.18 3.38 -6.20
N ALA A 3 24.47 3.40 -5.85
CA ALA A 3 24.92 3.49 -4.46
C ALA A 3 24.37 4.74 -3.74
N LYS A 4 24.22 5.84 -4.48
CA LYS A 4 23.63 7.11 -4.00
C LYS A 4 22.19 6.95 -3.54
N TYR A 5 21.35 6.28 -4.35
CA TYR A 5 19.96 6.01 -3.97
C TYR A 5 19.86 5.16 -2.71
N ARG A 6 20.67 4.09 -2.60
CA ARG A 6 20.68 3.22 -1.42
C ARG A 6 21.06 3.99 -0.15
N ALA A 7 22.07 4.85 -0.23
CA ALA A 7 22.51 5.68 0.89
C ALA A 7 21.43 6.69 1.31
N LEU A 8 20.79 7.35 0.33
CA LEU A 8 19.68 8.27 0.59
C LEU A 8 18.52 7.56 1.30
N ARG A 9 18.07 6.43 0.76
CA ARG A 9 16.99 5.62 1.34
C ARG A 9 17.32 5.19 2.77
N SER A 10 18.55 4.74 3.02
CA SER A 10 18.98 4.37 4.37
C SER A 10 18.89 5.55 5.34
N LYS A 11 19.29 6.74 4.91
CA LYS A 11 19.24 7.95 5.73
C LYS A 11 17.79 8.38 6.01
N VAL A 12 16.93 8.35 4.99
CA VAL A 12 15.49 8.63 5.15
C VAL A 12 14.85 7.68 6.16
N PHE A 13 15.13 6.38 6.07
CA PHE A 13 14.58 5.39 6.99
C PHE A 13 15.04 5.61 8.43
N GLU A 14 16.31 6.01 8.62
CA GLU A 14 16.83 6.33 9.94
C GLU A 14 16.17 7.58 10.53
N LEU A 15 15.94 8.61 9.72
CA LEU A 15 15.19 9.80 10.14
C LEU A 15 13.74 9.44 10.54
N CYS A 16 13.06 8.58 9.77
CA CYS A 16 11.72 8.09 10.12
C CYS A 16 11.71 7.34 11.46
N LYS A 17 12.71 6.47 11.73
CA LYS A 17 12.84 5.78 13.02
C LYS A 17 13.01 6.74 14.19
N GLN A 18 13.71 7.85 13.97
CA GLN A 18 13.90 8.93 14.95
C GLN A 18 12.69 9.88 15.01
N SER A 19 11.60 9.61 14.30
CA SER A 19 10.43 10.50 14.16
C SER A 19 10.75 11.89 13.57
N LYS A 20 11.88 12.01 12.87
CA LYS A 20 12.35 13.24 12.20
C LYS A 20 11.76 13.37 10.80
N TYR A 21 10.43 13.33 10.70
CA TYR A 21 9.73 13.28 9.42
C TYR A 21 9.93 14.55 8.57
N ALA A 22 9.94 15.72 9.18
CA ALA A 22 10.17 16.98 8.47
C ALA A 22 11.57 17.04 7.82
N GLU A 23 12.61 16.59 8.53
CA GLU A 23 13.97 16.48 7.99
C GLU A 23 14.04 15.44 6.86
N ALA A 24 13.32 14.33 6.98
CA ALA A 24 13.26 13.31 5.94
C ALA A 24 12.61 13.84 4.66
N ILE A 25 11.50 14.58 4.77
CA ILE A 25 10.81 15.21 3.63
C ILE A 25 11.71 16.26 2.98
N ALA A 26 12.31 17.16 3.76
CA ALA A 26 13.21 18.19 3.24
C ALA A 26 14.40 17.57 2.50
N LEU A 27 14.98 16.49 3.04
CA LEU A 27 16.06 15.76 2.39
C LEU A 27 15.61 15.17 1.04
N CYS A 28 14.41 14.59 0.96
CA CYS A 28 13.87 14.09 -0.31
C CYS A 28 13.65 15.24 -1.31
N GLN A 29 13.09 16.37 -0.88
CA GLN A 29 12.84 17.54 -1.73
C GLN A 29 14.13 18.09 -2.33
N THR A 30 15.16 18.33 -1.51
CA THR A 30 16.48 18.77 -2.02
C THR A 30 17.05 17.79 -3.05
N LYS A 31 16.88 16.48 -2.83
CA LYS A 31 17.39 15.47 -3.77
C LYS A 31 16.58 15.37 -5.06
N ILE A 32 15.30 15.69 -5.01
CA ILE A 32 14.46 15.81 -6.20
C ILE A 32 14.88 17.03 -7.03
N GLU A 33 15.18 18.16 -6.39
CA GLU A 33 15.66 19.38 -7.06
C GLU A 33 17.06 19.20 -7.69
N GLU A 34 17.95 18.47 -7.02
CA GLU A 34 19.30 18.16 -7.52
C GLU A 34 19.31 17.08 -8.63
N ALA A 35 18.19 16.38 -8.84
CA ALA A 35 18.14 15.25 -9.77
C ALA A 35 18.39 15.71 -11.20
N LYS A 36 19.35 15.06 -11.89
CA LYS A 36 19.73 15.45 -13.26
C LYS A 36 18.83 14.86 -14.32
N ASN A 37 18.02 13.87 -13.95
CA ASN A 37 17.08 13.19 -14.82
C ASN A 37 15.89 12.66 -14.02
N LYS A 38 14.79 12.37 -14.72
CA LYS A 38 13.55 11.86 -14.11
C LYS A 38 13.73 10.53 -13.36
N GLY A 39 14.66 9.66 -13.78
CA GLY A 39 14.87 8.38 -13.12
C GLY A 39 15.44 8.52 -11.69
N GLU A 40 16.33 9.50 -11.48
CA GLU A 40 16.89 9.82 -10.16
C GLU A 40 15.84 10.42 -9.21
N SER A 41 14.92 11.24 -9.73
CA SER A 41 13.85 11.83 -8.93
C SER A 41 12.75 10.83 -8.61
N VAL A 42 12.34 9.95 -9.54
CA VAL A 42 11.27 8.95 -9.32
C VAL A 42 11.55 8.05 -8.11
N GLY A 43 12.78 7.53 -7.99
CA GLY A 43 13.15 6.74 -6.82
C GLY A 43 13.05 7.53 -5.50
N THR A 44 13.34 8.83 -5.55
CA THR A 44 13.27 9.70 -4.36
C THR A 44 11.82 10.07 -4.01
N ILE A 45 11.00 10.34 -5.03
CA ILE A 45 9.57 10.65 -4.90
C ILE A 45 8.83 9.50 -4.20
N SER A 46 9.14 8.25 -4.54
CA SER A 46 8.49 7.09 -3.91
C SER A 46 8.81 6.90 -2.42
N MET A 47 9.80 7.61 -1.87
CA MET A 47 10.05 7.63 -0.42
C MET A 47 9.12 8.59 0.33
N ILE A 48 8.53 9.58 -0.33
CA ILE A 48 7.64 10.56 0.33
C ILE A 48 6.39 9.89 0.92
N PRO A 49 5.65 9.03 0.18
CA PRO A 49 4.54 8.28 0.76
C PRO A 49 4.91 7.47 2.00
N TYR A 50 6.08 6.84 2.00
CA TYR A 50 6.58 6.09 3.15
C TYR A 50 6.74 6.99 4.38
N ILE A 51 7.34 8.17 4.22
CA ILE A 51 7.53 9.13 5.33
C ILE A 51 6.17 9.61 5.85
N LEU A 52 5.25 9.98 4.95
CA LEU A 52 3.90 10.45 5.30
C LEU A 52 3.08 9.38 6.03
N HIS A 53 3.15 8.13 5.57
CA HIS A 53 2.52 6.99 6.23
C HIS A 53 3.05 6.81 7.65
N HIS A 54 4.38 6.80 7.84
CA HIS A 54 4.98 6.65 9.16
C HIS A 54 4.70 7.82 10.10
N GLN A 55 4.48 9.02 9.59
CA GLN A 55 4.03 10.18 10.36
C GLN A 55 2.52 10.12 10.73
N GLY A 56 1.75 9.22 10.12
CA GLY A 56 0.30 9.13 10.28
C GLY A 56 -0.50 10.11 9.42
N ARG A 57 0.15 10.81 8.47
CA ARG A 57 -0.49 11.76 7.54
C ARG A 57 -1.09 11.01 6.35
N LEU A 58 -2.10 10.19 6.62
CA LEU A 58 -2.66 9.23 5.67
C LEU A 58 -3.30 9.89 4.44
N SER A 59 -4.00 11.02 4.61
CA SER A 59 -4.61 11.74 3.47
C SER A 59 -3.56 12.26 2.49
N GLU A 60 -2.48 12.86 3.00
CA GLU A 60 -1.38 13.36 2.17
C GLU A 60 -0.58 12.22 1.54
N CYS A 61 -0.46 11.09 2.25
CA CYS A 61 0.12 9.87 1.71
C CYS A 61 -0.70 9.36 0.49
N LYS A 62 -2.04 9.34 0.62
CA LYS A 62 -2.96 8.99 -0.48
C LYS A 62 -2.75 9.91 -1.70
N GLU A 63 -2.69 11.22 -1.50
CA GLU A 63 -2.45 12.19 -2.58
C GLU A 63 -1.08 12.00 -3.25
N ALA A 64 -0.02 11.80 -2.46
CA ALA A 64 1.31 11.57 -2.98
C ALA A 64 1.39 10.27 -3.80
N LEU A 65 0.74 9.20 -3.34
CA LEU A 65 0.66 7.92 -4.08
C LEU A 65 -0.14 8.08 -5.37
N GLN A 66 -1.26 8.80 -5.34
CA GLN A 66 -2.06 9.06 -6.54
C GLN A 66 -1.23 9.81 -7.59
N SER A 67 -0.47 10.82 -7.19
CA SER A 67 0.42 11.54 -8.12
C SER A 67 1.49 10.64 -8.74
N ILE A 68 1.98 9.62 -8.04
CA ILE A 68 2.93 8.64 -8.60
C ILE A 68 2.23 7.73 -9.60
N ILE A 69 1.04 7.23 -9.26
CA ILE A 69 0.24 6.35 -10.10
C ILE A 69 -0.25 7.06 -11.37
N ASP A 70 -0.55 8.36 -11.30
CA ASP A 70 -0.93 9.16 -12.46
C ASP A 70 0.26 9.36 -13.43
N ALA A 71 1.49 9.32 -12.91
CA ALA A 71 2.70 9.38 -13.72
C ALA A 71 3.13 8.02 -14.28
N ASP A 72 2.87 6.93 -13.55
CA ASP A 72 3.09 5.55 -13.98
C ASP A 72 1.94 4.65 -13.51
N GLU A 73 0.98 4.42 -14.40
CA GLU A 73 -0.21 3.64 -14.10
C GLU A 73 0.07 2.15 -13.82
N LEU A 74 1.27 1.68 -14.14
CA LEU A 74 1.72 0.30 -13.96
C LEU A 74 2.58 0.10 -12.70
N ASP A 75 2.76 1.15 -11.88
CA ASP A 75 3.49 1.03 -10.62
C ASP A 75 2.70 0.23 -9.57
N ARG A 76 2.91 -1.09 -9.59
CA ARG A 76 2.32 -2.06 -8.65
C ARG A 76 2.64 -1.75 -7.20
N GLY A 77 3.83 -1.22 -6.92
CA GLY A 77 4.25 -0.90 -5.55
C GLY A 77 3.43 0.24 -4.99
N SER A 78 3.24 1.30 -5.76
CA SER A 78 2.42 2.44 -5.37
C SER A 78 0.93 2.08 -5.29
N LEU A 79 0.42 1.25 -6.22
CA LEU A 79 -0.95 0.72 -6.14
C LEU A 79 -1.19 -0.11 -4.87
N TYR A 80 -0.25 -0.98 -4.51
CA TYR A 80 -0.34 -1.78 -3.29
C TYR A 80 -0.27 -0.91 -2.03
N HIS A 81 0.64 0.07 -1.99
CA HIS A 81 0.72 0.99 -0.86
C HIS A 81 -0.55 1.86 -0.74
N LEU A 82 -1.12 2.31 -1.86
CA LEU A 82 -2.39 3.04 -1.87
C LEU A 82 -3.53 2.19 -1.31
N LEU A 83 -3.58 0.91 -1.66
CA LEU A 83 -4.55 -0.04 -1.13
C LEU A 83 -4.50 -0.14 0.40
N GLU A 84 -3.29 -0.25 0.97
CA GLU A 84 -3.09 -0.26 2.43
C GLU A 84 -3.57 1.04 3.08
N ILE A 85 -3.24 2.19 2.48
CA ILE A 85 -3.63 3.51 2.99
C ILE A 85 -5.15 3.71 2.94
N LEU A 86 -5.83 3.26 1.88
CA LEU A 86 -7.28 3.33 1.76
C LEU A 86 -7.98 2.50 2.84
N ILE A 87 -7.45 1.33 3.17
CA ILE A 87 -7.95 0.51 4.28
C ILE A 87 -7.77 1.22 5.61
N LEU A 88 -6.60 1.82 5.87
CA LEU A 88 -6.34 2.56 7.11
C LEU A 88 -7.23 3.81 7.25
N LEU A 89 -7.65 4.41 6.14
CA LEU A 89 -8.60 5.53 6.08
C LEU A 89 -10.06 5.08 6.21
N GLY A 90 -10.34 3.77 6.16
CA GLY A 90 -11.71 3.22 6.11
C GLY A 90 -12.43 3.42 4.78
N ASP A 91 -11.70 3.82 3.72
CA ASP A 91 -12.24 4.06 2.39
C ASP A 91 -12.31 2.75 1.58
N PHE A 92 -13.16 1.83 2.06
CA PHE A 92 -13.20 0.45 1.60
C PHE A 92 -13.70 0.28 0.16
N GLU A 93 -14.53 1.20 -0.36
CA GLU A 93 -14.98 1.16 -1.75
C GLU A 93 -13.82 1.41 -2.71
N HIS A 94 -13.05 2.47 -2.47
CA HIS A 94 -11.86 2.75 -3.27
C HIS A 94 -10.79 1.69 -3.05
N ALA A 95 -10.65 1.14 -1.84
CA ALA A 95 -9.74 0.01 -1.59
C ALA A 95 -10.08 -1.20 -2.49
N ILE A 96 -11.37 -1.55 -2.64
CA ILE A 96 -11.79 -2.63 -3.54
C ILE A 96 -11.41 -2.31 -4.99
N ALA A 97 -11.69 -1.09 -5.46
CA ALA A 97 -11.37 -0.67 -6.83
C ALA A 97 -9.84 -0.68 -7.09
N THR A 98 -9.04 -0.20 -6.14
CA THR A 98 -7.57 -0.22 -6.23
C THR A 98 -7.03 -1.65 -6.20
N ALA A 99 -7.61 -2.54 -5.40
CA ALA A 99 -7.23 -3.95 -5.40
C ALA A 99 -7.51 -4.62 -6.75
N ASP A 100 -8.66 -4.33 -7.36
CA ASP A 100 -9.01 -4.85 -8.70
C ASP A 100 -8.03 -4.34 -9.76
N ARG A 101 -7.72 -3.04 -9.75
CA ARG A 101 -6.70 -2.47 -10.63
C ARG A 101 -5.31 -3.11 -10.41
N LEU A 102 -4.91 -3.32 -9.15
CA LEU A 102 -3.64 -3.94 -8.83
C LEU A 102 -3.55 -5.37 -9.37
N ILE A 103 -4.63 -6.16 -9.25
CA ILE A 103 -4.70 -7.52 -9.80
C ILE A 103 -4.54 -7.50 -11.33
N GLU A 104 -5.24 -6.59 -12.01
CA GLU A 104 -5.15 -6.44 -13.48
C GLU A 104 -3.76 -6.02 -13.95
N VAL A 105 -3.11 -5.10 -13.22
CA VAL A 105 -1.75 -4.66 -13.52
C VAL A 105 -0.74 -5.76 -13.22
N ASP A 106 -0.86 -6.44 -12.08
CA ASP A 106 0.06 -7.50 -11.65
C ASP A 106 0.02 -8.73 -12.56
N ALA A 107 -1.14 -9.05 -13.12
CA ALA A 107 -1.31 -10.11 -14.11
C ALA A 107 -0.51 -9.90 -15.41
N LYS A 108 -0.08 -8.66 -15.71
CA LYS A 108 0.78 -8.34 -16.87
C LYS A 108 2.25 -8.73 -16.64
N PHE A 109 2.64 -9.04 -15.40
CA PHE A 109 4.01 -9.38 -15.05
C PHE A 109 4.17 -10.89 -14.86
N PRO A 110 5.33 -11.47 -15.22
CA PRO A 110 5.58 -12.91 -15.04
C PRO A 110 5.50 -13.34 -13.57
N PHE A 111 5.91 -12.47 -12.66
CA PHE A 111 5.84 -12.68 -11.22
C PHE A 111 4.73 -11.81 -10.64
N GLN A 112 3.61 -12.46 -10.33
CA GLN A 112 2.40 -11.87 -9.75
C GLN A 112 2.57 -11.69 -8.24
N SER A 113 3.53 -10.84 -7.86
CA SER A 113 3.97 -10.68 -6.47
C SER A 113 2.94 -10.04 -5.55
N PHE A 114 1.91 -9.39 -6.10
CA PHE A 114 0.91 -8.65 -5.32
C PHE A 114 -0.49 -9.26 -5.40
N THR A 115 -0.75 -10.13 -6.37
CA THR A 115 -2.10 -10.67 -6.64
C THR A 115 -2.71 -11.36 -5.42
N ALA A 116 -1.95 -12.21 -4.73
CA ALA A 116 -2.39 -12.92 -3.53
C ALA A 116 -2.87 -11.95 -2.44
N SER A 117 -2.02 -10.98 -2.11
CA SER A 117 -2.28 -9.99 -1.07
C SER A 117 -3.36 -8.99 -1.50
N ALA A 118 -3.45 -8.62 -2.78
CA ALA A 118 -4.52 -7.77 -3.31
C ALA A 118 -5.89 -8.41 -3.15
N TYR A 119 -6.03 -9.72 -3.47
CA TYR A 119 -7.27 -10.46 -3.21
C TYR A 119 -7.61 -10.51 -1.72
N PHE A 120 -6.61 -10.65 -0.83
CA PHE A 120 -6.83 -10.64 0.61
C PHE A 120 -7.34 -9.29 1.11
N HIS A 121 -6.71 -8.18 0.70
CA HIS A 121 -7.13 -6.82 1.04
C HIS A 121 -8.52 -6.51 0.48
N LYS A 122 -8.81 -6.96 -0.76
CA LYS A 122 -10.16 -6.88 -1.34
C LYS A 122 -11.20 -7.62 -0.50
N ALA A 123 -10.86 -8.84 -0.06
CA ALA A 123 -11.74 -9.63 0.80
C ALA A 123 -12.02 -8.92 2.13
N TYR A 124 -10.98 -8.35 2.74
CA TYR A 124 -11.09 -7.57 3.97
C TYR A 124 -11.97 -6.33 3.80
N ALA A 125 -11.73 -5.52 2.77
CA ALA A 125 -12.51 -4.31 2.50
C ALA A 125 -13.99 -4.66 2.22
N ALA A 126 -14.25 -5.71 1.42
CA ALA A 126 -15.62 -6.19 1.18
C ALA A 126 -16.29 -6.70 2.46
N TRP A 127 -15.53 -7.37 3.34
CA TRP A 127 -16.01 -7.82 4.64
C TRP A 127 -16.38 -6.64 5.56
N LYS A 128 -15.54 -5.60 5.64
CA LYS A 128 -15.83 -4.37 6.40
C LYS A 128 -17.08 -3.64 5.90
N LEU A 129 -17.39 -3.73 4.61
CA LEU A 129 -18.63 -3.22 4.01
C LEU A 129 -19.85 -4.15 4.20
N GLY A 130 -19.71 -5.30 4.89
CA GLY A 130 -20.77 -6.29 5.07
C GLY A 130 -21.11 -7.09 3.80
N ARG A 131 -20.28 -7.00 2.75
CA ARG A 131 -20.48 -7.69 1.46
C ARG A 131 -19.92 -9.11 1.50
N PHE A 132 -20.47 -9.95 2.38
CA PHE A 132 -19.90 -11.27 2.71
C PHE A 132 -19.71 -12.21 1.52
N LYS A 133 -20.60 -12.19 0.53
CA LYS A 133 -20.46 -13.02 -0.69
C LYS A 133 -19.23 -12.61 -1.51
N GLN A 134 -19.02 -11.30 -1.69
CA GLN A 134 -17.88 -10.75 -2.40
C GLN A 134 -16.58 -11.00 -1.62
N ALA A 135 -16.62 -10.80 -0.31
CA ALA A 135 -15.49 -11.06 0.58
C ALA A 135 -15.02 -12.52 0.48
N LYS A 136 -15.96 -13.47 0.55
CA LYS A 136 -15.64 -14.91 0.38
C LYS A 136 -15.02 -15.18 -0.99
N ALA A 137 -15.64 -14.69 -2.07
CA ALA A 137 -15.15 -14.92 -3.43
C ALA A 137 -13.73 -14.35 -3.66
N ALA A 138 -13.40 -13.22 -3.03
CA ALA A 138 -12.05 -12.67 -3.08
C ALA A 138 -11.07 -13.50 -2.24
N LEU A 139 -11.46 -13.94 -1.03
CA LEU A 139 -10.61 -14.76 -0.16
C LEU A 139 -10.32 -16.16 -0.73
N ASP A 140 -11.28 -16.72 -1.48
CA ASP A 140 -11.11 -17.99 -2.19
C ASP A 140 -10.08 -17.89 -3.32
N LYS A 141 -9.89 -16.68 -3.89
CA LYS A 141 -8.87 -16.39 -4.91
C LYS A 141 -7.51 -15.98 -4.33
N SER A 142 -7.46 -15.63 -3.05
CA SER A 142 -6.20 -15.34 -2.36
C SER A 142 -5.54 -16.64 -1.93
N ASP A 143 -4.33 -16.90 -2.44
CA ASP A 143 -3.44 -17.99 -2.03
C ASP A 143 -2.45 -17.56 -0.95
N GLU A 144 -2.71 -16.42 -0.29
CA GLU A 144 -1.91 -15.94 0.84
C GLU A 144 -1.92 -16.98 1.98
N LYS A 145 -0.70 -17.39 2.39
CA LYS A 145 -0.50 -18.42 3.42
C LYS A 145 -0.14 -17.82 4.78
N GLY A 146 0.39 -16.61 4.77
CA GLY A 146 0.77 -15.88 5.98
C GLY A 146 -0.40 -15.11 6.57
N SER A 147 -0.21 -14.63 7.80
CA SER A 147 -1.06 -13.54 8.29
C SER A 147 -0.52 -12.22 7.73
N ILE A 148 -1.44 -11.34 7.31
CA ILE A 148 -1.10 -10.02 6.78
C ILE A 148 -1.34 -8.97 7.86
N TRP A 149 -0.43 -8.00 7.96
CA TRP A 149 -0.67 -6.80 8.76
C TRP A 149 -1.65 -5.88 8.01
N ILE A 150 -2.86 -5.74 8.54
CA ILE A 150 -3.94 -4.96 7.93
C ILE A 150 -4.70 -4.24 9.05
N ASP A 151 -5.09 -2.98 8.82
CA ASP A 151 -5.85 -2.18 9.81
C ASP A 151 -5.23 -2.24 11.23
N ARG A 152 -3.89 -2.10 11.30
CA ARG A 152 -3.10 -2.05 12.55
C ARG A 152 -3.08 -3.35 13.37
N HIS A 153 -3.46 -4.49 12.80
CA HIS A 153 -3.35 -5.79 13.44
C HIS A 153 -2.94 -6.88 12.45
N LEU A 154 -2.52 -8.02 12.98
CA LEU A 154 -2.16 -9.18 12.18
C LEU A 154 -3.41 -10.03 11.96
N LEU A 155 -3.81 -10.21 10.69
CA LEU A 155 -5.01 -10.95 10.31
C LEU A 155 -4.64 -12.20 9.51
N SER A 156 -5.08 -13.37 9.98
CA SER A 156 -4.92 -14.63 9.25
C SER A 156 -6.10 -14.87 8.29
N ARG A 157 -5.85 -15.68 7.25
CA ARG A 157 -6.87 -16.13 6.32
C ARG A 157 -8.00 -16.88 7.01
N GLU A 158 -7.69 -17.74 7.98
CA GLU A 158 -8.67 -18.49 8.76
C GLU A 158 -9.56 -17.57 9.59
N HIS A 159 -8.95 -16.55 10.22
CA HIS A 159 -9.69 -15.57 11.00
C HIS A 159 -10.69 -14.83 10.13
N LEU A 160 -10.23 -14.27 8.99
CA LEU A 160 -11.09 -13.55 8.06
C LEU A 160 -12.20 -14.46 7.48
N ALA A 161 -11.86 -15.70 7.10
CA ALA A 161 -12.83 -16.68 6.60
C ALA A 161 -13.91 -17.01 7.64
N SER A 162 -13.52 -17.16 8.91
CA SER A 162 -14.44 -17.40 10.03
C SER A 162 -15.38 -16.21 10.23
N SER A 163 -14.85 -14.99 10.23
CA SER A 163 -15.65 -13.75 10.37
C SER A 163 -16.63 -13.56 9.22
N ILE A 164 -16.21 -13.81 7.97
CA ILE A 164 -17.09 -13.80 6.79
C ILE A 164 -18.20 -14.84 6.92
N SER A 165 -17.87 -16.07 7.32
CA SER A 165 -18.84 -17.18 7.45
C SER A 165 -19.88 -16.90 8.53
N ARG A 166 -19.45 -16.30 9.65
CA ARG A 166 -20.32 -15.86 10.75
C ARG A 166 -21.02 -14.54 10.45
N ARG A 167 -20.71 -13.90 9.31
CA ARG A 167 -21.22 -12.57 8.92
C ARG A 167 -21.02 -11.50 9.99
N ARG A 168 -19.90 -11.59 10.72
CA ARG A 168 -19.54 -10.65 11.78
C ARG A 168 -18.52 -9.68 11.24
N VAL A 169 -18.81 -8.39 11.28
CA VAL A 169 -17.81 -7.34 11.09
C VAL A 169 -17.31 -6.99 12.50
N ASP A 170 -15.99 -6.95 12.71
CA ASP A 170 -15.46 -6.65 14.05
C ASP A 170 -16.04 -5.32 14.56
N PRO A 171 -16.62 -5.29 15.77
CA PRO A 171 -16.82 -4.04 16.48
C PRO A 171 -15.43 -3.58 16.92
N ALA A 172 -15.00 -2.40 16.46
CA ALA A 172 -13.76 -1.78 16.92
C ALA A 172 -13.68 -1.72 18.45
#